data_AF-A0A937NQL1-F1
#
_entry.id   AF-A0A937NQL1-F1
#
_cell.length_a   1.000
_cell.length_b   1.000
_cell.length_c   1.000
_cell.angle_alpha   90.00
_cell.angle_beta   90.00
_cell.angle_gamma   90.00
#
_symmetry.space_group_name_H-M   'P 1'
#
loop_
_entity.id
_entity.type
_entity.pdbx_description
1 polymer ?
#
loop_
_entity_poly.entity_id
_entity_poly.type
_entity_poly.pdbx_seq_one_letter_code
_entity_poly.pdbx_strand_id
1 'polypeptide(L)' 'MSEGAAGHRLDTALKNRLNAPGAFRGEIENRDMIGKTADDLVARWNAEHPDVPVV' A
#
# COMPACT_ATOMS: atom_id res chain seq x y z
N MET A 1 17.49 -15.85 24.07
CA MET A 1 16.32 -15.06 23.64
C MET A 1 16.12 -15.35 22.17
N SER A 2 15.14 -16.19 21.81
CA SER A 2 14.83 -16.47 20.40
C SER A 2 13.68 -15.56 20.00
N GLU A 3 14.00 -14.50 19.28
CA GLU A 3 13.03 -13.68 18.56
C GLU A 3 12.42 -14.55 17.45
N GLY A 4 11.13 -14.85 17.57
CA GLY A 4 10.39 -15.55 16.54
C GLY A 4 10.24 -14.65 15.32
N ALA A 5 11.12 -14.79 14.34
CA ALA A 5 10.88 -14.29 13.01
C ALA A 5 9.63 -15.02 12.47
N ALA A 6 8.46 -14.38 12.57
CA ALA A 6 7.25 -14.87 11.93
C ALA A 6 7.56 -14.95 10.42
N GLY A 7 7.86 -16.15 9.94
CA GLY A 7 8.22 -16.39 8.55
C GLY A 7 7.04 -16.02 7.65
N HIS A 8 7.05 -14.81 7.10
CA HIS A 8 6.05 -14.38 6.14
C HIS A 8 6.22 -15.22 4.87
N ARG A 9 5.40 -16.26 4.71
CA ARG A 9 5.37 -17.07 3.50
C ARG A 9 4.50 -16.35 2.47
N LEU A 10 5.16 -15.49 1.69
CA LEU A 10 4.55 -14.90 0.49
C LEU A 10 3.99 -16.02 -0.41
N ASP A 11 2.81 -15.78 -0.99
CA ASP A 11 2.13 -16.74 -1.88
C ASP A 11 3.04 -17.16 -3.05
N THR A 12 2.97 -18.44 -3.44
CA THR A 12 3.85 -19.00 -4.48
C THR A 12 3.62 -18.35 -5.84
N ALA A 13 2.37 -18.05 -6.20
CA ALA A 13 2.05 -17.37 -7.45
C ALA A 13 2.59 -15.93 -7.43
N LEU A 14 2.47 -15.24 -6.29
CA LEU A 14 3.04 -13.90 -6.12
C LEU A 14 4.57 -13.91 -6.24
N LYS A 15 5.25 -14.86 -5.59
CA LYS A 15 6.72 -15.04 -5.68
C LYS A 15 7.19 -15.29 -7.12
N ASN A 16 6.55 -16.21 -7.82
CA ASN A 16 6.95 -16.63 -9.16
C ASN A 16 6.70 -15.56 -10.23
N ARG A 17 5.83 -14.58 -9.93
CA ARG A 17 5.44 -13.52 -10.85
C ARG A 17 5.96 -12.15 -10.43
N LEU A 18 6.64 -12.06 -9.29
CA LEU A 18 7.36 -10.87 -8.87
C LEU A 18 8.43 -10.54 -9.94
N ASN A 19 8.49 -9.29 -10.36
CA ASN A 19 9.36 -8.80 -11.45
C ASN A 19 9.05 -9.31 -12.87
N ALA A 20 7.99 -10.09 -13.09
CA ALA A 20 7.56 -10.43 -14.44
C ALA A 20 6.76 -9.25 -15.03
N PRO A 21 7.23 -8.59 -16.11
CA PRO A 21 6.56 -7.42 -16.67
C PRO A 21 5.12 -7.72 -17.05
N GLY A 22 4.19 -6.88 -16.58
CA GLY A 22 2.76 -7.04 -16.85
C GLY A 22 2.08 -8.21 -16.14
N ALA A 23 2.76 -8.92 -15.23
CA ALA A 23 2.16 -9.98 -14.44
C ALA A 23 1.09 -9.48 -13.45
N PHE A 24 1.21 -8.21 -13.05
CA PHE A 24 0.21 -7.49 -12.27
C PHE A 24 -0.23 -6.26 -13.06
N ARG A 25 -1.54 -6.08 -13.15
CA ARG A 25 -2.21 -4.91 -13.72
C ARG A 25 -3.37 -4.55 -12.81
N GLY A 26 -3.64 -3.26 -12.68
CA GLY A 26 -4.72 -2.75 -11.87
C GLY A 26 -4.97 -1.28 -12.20
N GLU A 27 -6.08 -0.76 -11.71
CA GLU A 27 -6.39 0.66 -11.77
C GLU A 27 -5.86 1.35 -10.51
N ILE A 28 -5.41 2.59 -10.67
CA ILE A 28 -5.00 3.42 -9.52
C ILE A 28 -6.23 4.20 -9.08
N GLU A 29 -6.78 3.87 -7.92
CA GLU A 29 -8.00 4.52 -7.39
C GLU A 29 -7.78 6.01 -7.08
N ASN A 30 -6.62 6.36 -6.53
CA ASN A 30 -6.27 7.74 -6.12
C ASN A 30 -5.27 8.40 -7.06
N ARG A 31 -5.49 8.25 -8.38
CA ARG A 31 -4.56 8.76 -9.40
C ARG A 31 -4.35 10.27 -9.33
N ASP A 32 -5.35 11.02 -8.88
CA ASP A 32 -5.34 12.46 -8.67
C ASP A 32 -4.40 12.92 -7.55
N MET A 33 -4.02 12.01 -6.65
CA MET A 33 -3.10 12.27 -5.55
C MET A 33 -1.63 12.03 -5.90
N ILE A 34 -1.33 11.48 -7.07
CA ILE A 34 0.05 11.25 -7.50
C ILE A 34 0.77 12.60 -7.65
N GLY A 35 1.87 12.77 -6.92
CA GLY A 35 2.68 13.99 -6.94
C GLY A 35 2.20 15.10 -6.00
N LYS A 36 1.17 14.85 -5.19
CA LYS A 36 0.73 15.75 -4.11
C LYS A 36 1.64 15.64 -2.88
N THR A 37 1.53 16.61 -1.97
CA THR A 37 2.32 16.61 -0.73
C THR A 37 1.78 15.59 0.27
N ALA A 38 2.57 15.28 1.29
CA ALA A 38 2.10 14.48 2.41
C ALA A 38 0.90 15.13 3.12
N ASP A 39 0.93 16.46 3.28
CA ASP A 39 -0.16 17.22 3.90
C ASP A 39 -1.47 17.09 3.12
N ASP A 40 -1.42 17.12 1.77
CA ASP A 40 -2.60 16.93 0.92
C ASP A 40 -3.21 15.53 1.12
N LEU A 41 -2.37 14.51 1.28
CA LEU A 41 -2.81 13.13 1.53
C LEU A 41 -3.45 12.98 2.91
N VAL A 42 -2.85 13.59 3.94
CA VAL A 42 -3.39 13.60 5.32
C VAL A 42 -4.73 14.33 5.35
N ALA A 43 -4.83 15.49 4.69
CA ALA A 43 -6.07 16.25 4.61
C ALA A 43 -7.19 15.45 3.95
N ARG A 44 -6.89 14.75 2.83
CA ARG A 44 -7.84 13.87 2.16
C ARG A 44 -8.28 12.71 3.06
N TRP A 45 -7.31 12.00 3.66
CA TRP A 45 -7.60 10.87 4.55
C TRP A 45 -8.52 11.29 5.71
N ASN A 46 -8.20 12.40 6.37
CA ASN A 46 -8.98 12.89 7.52
C ASN A 46 -10.39 13.35 7.12
N ALA A 47 -10.58 13.80 5.87
CA ALA A 47 -11.90 14.14 5.35
C ALA A 47 -12.73 12.88 5.04
N GLU A 48 -12.10 11.82 4.51
CA GLU A 48 -12.75 10.53 4.20
C GLU A 48 -12.98 9.68 5.46
N HIS A 49 -12.14 9.84 6.48
CA HIS A 49 -12.14 9.06 7.73
C HIS A 49 -12.12 9.96 8.98
N PRO A 50 -13.23 10.67 9.28
CA PRO A 50 -13.29 11.62 10.39
C PRO A 50 -13.19 10.96 11.77
N ASP A 51 -13.43 9.67 11.87
CA ASP A 51 -13.36 8.86 13.08
C ASP A 51 -11.94 8.40 13.44
N VAL A 52 -11.04 8.32 12.46
CA VAL A 52 -9.64 7.91 12.66
C VAL A 52 -8.69 8.88 11.95
N PRO A 53 -8.59 10.13 12.46
CA PRO A 53 -7.70 11.12 11.86
C PRO A 53 -6.22 10.77 12.12
N VAL A 54 -5.37 11.14 11.16
CA VAL A 54 -3.92 11.00 11.21
C VAL A 54 -3.25 12.38 11.16
N VAL A 55 -2.02 12.47 11.70
CA VAL A 55 -1.16 13.67 11.77
C VAL A 55 0.17 13.43 11.11
#